data_AF-A0A5B0LIA2-F1
#
_entry.id   AF-A0A5B0LIA2-F1
#
_cell.length_a   1.000
_cell.length_b   1.000
_cell.length_c   1.000
_cell.angle_alpha   90.00
_cell.angle_beta   90.00
_cell.angle_gamma   90.00
#
_symmetry.space_group_name_H-M   'P 1'
#
loop_
_entity.id
_entity.type
_entity.pdbx_description
1 polymer ?
#
loop_
_entity_poly.entity_id
_entity_poly.type
_entity_poly.pdbx_seq_one_letter_code
_entity_poly.pdbx_strand_id
1 'polypeptide(L)'
;MIVTHPGLCLFLFSNQLASLAPASSLDIRRSNAPADNGQAENQVRAGPINPFLVIFGSANWPWNTENWTEVSDTVRGGQSKAVLKYLNRSDRTAGVSLEGMLDTKTLGGAGFASQVYRHPISLPMAGRYLAFFLEVEPVEQSHQELGPTTSTKLDHLVRISIPFNALVPTFRGRPKSDEKPFDPHQITQISFMARSFFNHQTGPFLLNIRRLGVD
;
A
#
# COMPACT_ATOMS: atom_id res chain seq x y z
N MET A 1 -3.41 -10.74 2.01
CA MET A 1 -2.13 -10.14 2.41
C MET A 1 -1.36 -11.13 3.27
N ILE A 2 -0.03 -11.08 3.34
CA ILE A 2 0.78 -12.15 3.95
C ILE A 2 1.72 -11.57 5.00
N VAL A 3 1.94 -12.30 6.10
CA VAL A 3 3.11 -12.12 6.98
C VAL A 3 4.00 -13.34 6.81
N THR A 4 5.32 -13.21 6.79
CA THR A 4 6.22 -14.38 6.71
C THR A 4 7.23 -14.32 7.86
N HIS A 5 7.01 -15.10 8.92
CA HIS A 5 7.69 -15.00 10.24
C HIS A 5 7.28 -13.77 11.07
N PRO A 6 7.39 -13.82 12.41
CA PRO A 6 7.07 -12.66 13.26
C PRO A 6 7.83 -11.41 12.81
N GLY A 7 7.08 -10.37 12.46
CA GLY A 7 7.58 -9.03 12.15
C GLY A 7 7.78 -8.66 10.67
N LEU A 8 7.63 -9.57 9.71
CA LEU A 8 7.73 -9.25 8.28
C LEU A 8 6.34 -9.07 7.64
N CYS A 9 6.00 -7.84 7.25
CA CYS A 9 4.76 -7.52 6.57
C CYS A 9 4.93 -7.55 5.04
N LEU A 10 4.19 -8.44 4.36
CA LEU A 10 4.21 -8.61 2.92
C LEU A 10 2.89 -8.15 2.29
N PHE A 11 2.93 -7.00 1.62
CA PHE A 11 1.82 -6.47 0.84
C PHE A 11 1.84 -7.14 -0.55
N LEU A 12 0.86 -8.00 -0.78
CA LEU A 12 0.66 -8.63 -2.09
C LEU A 12 -0.28 -7.76 -2.93
N PHE A 13 0.15 -7.47 -4.15
CA PHE A 13 -0.67 -6.79 -5.14
C PHE A 13 -1.06 -7.75 -6.28
N SER A 14 -2.30 -7.62 -6.72
CA SER A 14 -2.79 -8.17 -7.98
C SER A 14 -2.89 -7.03 -8.97
N ASN A 15 -2.59 -7.26 -10.25
CA ASN A 15 -2.82 -6.29 -11.32
C ASN A 15 -4.28 -5.79 -11.38
N GLN A 16 -5.24 -6.52 -10.81
CA GLN A 16 -6.64 -6.06 -10.67
C GLN A 16 -6.86 -4.96 -9.62
N LEU A 17 -5.98 -4.83 -8.61
CA LEU A 17 -6.06 -3.70 -7.66
C LEU A 17 -5.73 -2.37 -8.35
N ALA A 18 -5.03 -2.40 -9.48
CA ALA A 18 -4.76 -1.23 -10.31
C ALA A 18 -5.96 -0.81 -11.18
N SER A 19 -7.00 -1.65 -11.30
CA SER A 19 -8.22 -1.35 -12.08
C SER A 19 -9.47 -1.17 -11.22
N LEU A 20 -9.31 -0.83 -9.93
CA LEU A 20 -10.46 -0.52 -9.08
C LEU A 20 -11.20 0.70 -9.65
N ALA A 21 -12.22 0.44 -10.47
CA ALA A 21 -13.32 1.37 -10.69
C ALA A 21 -13.91 1.71 -9.30
N PRO A 22 -14.33 2.96 -9.05
CA PRO A 22 -14.78 3.37 -7.74
C PRO A 22 -16.02 2.55 -7.37
N ALA A 23 -15.86 1.60 -6.45
CA ALA A 23 -16.98 1.02 -5.75
C ALA A 23 -17.60 2.14 -4.92
N SER A 24 -18.70 2.69 -5.43
CA SER A 24 -19.63 3.60 -4.75
C SER A 24 -18.96 4.69 -3.91
N SER A 25 -18.80 5.87 -4.52
CA SER A 25 -18.74 7.15 -3.82
C SER A 25 -19.75 7.15 -2.66
N LEU A 26 -19.26 7.05 -1.43
CA LEU A 26 -19.99 7.57 -0.29
C LEU A 26 -19.89 9.10 -0.42
N ASP A 27 -20.83 9.61 -1.22
CA ASP A 27 -21.12 11.02 -1.42
C ASP A 27 -21.30 11.69 -0.04
N ILE A 28 -20.25 12.29 0.50
CA ILE A 28 -20.38 13.30 1.56
C ILE A 28 -20.92 14.56 0.87
N ARG A 29 -22.23 14.55 0.57
CA ARG A 29 -22.95 15.75 0.19
C ARG A 29 -22.97 16.69 1.39
N ARG A 30 -22.19 17.76 1.32
CA ARG A 30 -22.42 18.99 2.07
C ARG A 30 -23.81 19.51 1.69
N SER A 31 -24.81 19.29 2.54
CA SER A 31 -26.09 19.99 2.46
C SER A 31 -25.91 21.39 3.05
N ASN A 32 -25.88 22.41 2.18
CA ASN A 32 -26.08 23.80 2.58
C ASN A 32 -27.59 24.11 2.63
N ALA A 33 -28.05 24.69 3.74
CA ALA A 33 -28.98 25.82 3.88
C ALA A 33 -29.98 25.64 5.06
N PRO A 34 -30.53 26.72 5.66
CA PRO A 34 -30.17 28.14 5.59
C PRO A 34 -29.79 28.74 6.98
N ALA A 35 -29.32 29.98 6.96
CA ALA A 35 -28.99 30.78 8.14
C ALA A 35 -30.22 31.05 9.02
N ASP A 36 -30.06 30.86 10.33
CA ASP A 36 -30.84 31.55 11.34
C ASP A 36 -29.93 31.93 12.52
N ASN A 37 -30.10 33.16 13.00
CA ASN A 37 -29.21 33.84 13.93
C ASN A 37 -29.52 33.42 15.38
N GLY A 38 -28.52 32.88 16.08
CA GLY A 38 -28.59 32.67 17.53
C GLY A 38 -27.24 32.33 18.12
N GLN A 39 -26.67 33.26 18.88
CA GLN A 39 -25.44 33.08 19.65
C GLN A 39 -25.64 32.07 20.79
N ALA A 40 -24.75 31.08 20.92
CA ALA A 40 -24.15 30.64 22.20
C ALA A 40 -23.26 29.38 22.03
N GLU A 41 -21.99 29.52 22.41
CA GLU A 41 -21.17 28.56 23.16
C GLU A 41 -20.79 27.19 22.55
N ASN A 42 -19.69 27.22 21.80
CA ASN A 42 -18.46 26.44 22.01
C ASN A 42 -18.55 25.09 22.78
N GLN A 43 -18.74 23.99 22.06
CA GLN A 43 -18.08 22.70 22.33
C GLN A 43 -18.23 21.77 21.13
N VAL A 44 -17.29 21.85 20.17
CA VAL A 44 -17.13 20.76 19.19
C VAL A 44 -16.41 19.63 19.91
N ARG A 45 -17.18 18.68 20.42
CA ARG A 45 -16.69 17.40 20.93
C ARG A 45 -16.03 16.67 19.75
N ALA A 46 -14.72 16.82 19.60
CA ALA A 46 -13.94 16.00 18.70
C ALA A 46 -14.23 14.54 19.06
N GLY A 47 -14.89 13.80 18.16
CA GLY A 47 -14.93 12.35 18.24
C GLY A 47 -13.50 11.83 18.37
N PRO A 48 -13.28 10.64 18.97
CA PRO A 48 -11.93 10.12 19.14
C PRO A 48 -11.24 10.10 17.76
N ILE A 49 -10.29 11.00 17.56
CA ILE A 49 -9.39 10.94 16.42
C ILE A 49 -8.59 9.66 16.66
N ASN A 50 -8.90 8.60 15.94
CA ASN A 50 -8.01 7.44 15.89
C ASN A 50 -6.69 7.98 15.34
N PRO A 51 -5.62 8.05 16.16
CA PRO A 51 -4.37 8.60 15.69
C PRO A 51 -3.85 7.64 14.63
N PHE A 52 -3.64 8.12 13.41
CA PHE A 52 -2.87 7.37 12.42
C PHE A 52 -1.42 7.85 12.44
N LEU A 53 -0.50 6.98 12.02
CA LEU A 53 0.92 7.30 11.88
C LEU A 53 1.38 6.95 10.48
N VAL A 54 1.99 7.92 9.80
CA VAL A 54 2.63 7.68 8.49
C VAL A 54 4.05 7.14 8.72
N ILE A 55 4.31 5.97 8.16
CA ILE A 55 5.63 5.32 8.16
C ILE A 55 6.48 5.81 6.98
N PHE A 56 5.86 5.98 5.80
CA PHE A 56 6.52 6.52 4.59
C PHE A 56 5.59 7.48 3.83
N GLY A 57 6.16 8.53 3.24
CA GLY A 57 5.43 9.48 2.39
C GLY A 57 4.90 10.71 3.13
N SER A 58 5.59 11.15 4.19
CA SER A 58 5.33 12.42 4.87
C SER A 58 6.57 13.30 4.92
N ALA A 59 6.43 14.57 5.30
CA ALA A 59 7.57 15.48 5.45
C ALA A 59 8.62 14.98 6.46
N ASN A 60 8.17 14.37 7.56
CA ASN A 60 9.06 13.83 8.59
C ASN A 60 9.63 12.46 8.20
N TRP A 61 8.89 11.71 7.38
CA TRP A 61 9.26 10.36 6.94
C TRP A 61 9.11 10.25 5.43
N PRO A 62 9.97 10.94 4.65
CA PRO A 62 9.91 10.87 3.20
C PRO A 62 10.34 9.49 2.70
N TRP A 63 9.99 9.17 1.46
CA TRP A 63 10.52 7.97 0.84
C TRP A 63 12.04 8.08 0.65
N ASN A 64 12.75 6.99 0.89
CA ASN A 64 14.12 6.83 0.44
C ASN A 64 14.25 5.47 -0.28
N THR A 65 14.26 5.48 -1.61
CA THR A 65 14.31 4.25 -2.43
C THR A 65 15.61 3.47 -2.25
N GLU A 66 16.69 4.11 -1.81
CA GLU A 66 17.99 3.46 -1.57
C GLU A 66 17.95 2.48 -0.39
N ASN A 67 16.98 2.66 0.52
CA ASN A 67 16.77 1.76 1.66
C ASN A 67 15.95 0.51 1.30
N TRP A 68 15.57 0.34 0.03
CA TRP A 68 14.79 -0.78 -0.47
C TRP A 68 15.66 -1.67 -1.36
N THR A 69 15.54 -2.97 -1.17
CA THR A 69 16.31 -3.96 -1.93
C THR A 69 15.37 -4.85 -2.74
N GLU A 70 15.74 -5.12 -3.99
CA GLU A 70 15.04 -6.07 -4.84
C GLU A 70 15.16 -7.49 -4.28
N VAL A 71 14.05 -8.22 -4.27
CA VAL A 71 14.01 -9.67 -4.05
C VAL A 71 12.98 -10.28 -4.98
N SER A 72 13.38 -11.25 -5.79
CA SER A 72 12.51 -11.91 -6.75
C SER A 72 12.73 -13.41 -6.78
N ASP A 73 11.96 -14.08 -7.63
CA ASP A 73 12.12 -15.50 -7.95
C ASP A 73 13.45 -15.87 -8.60
N THR A 74 14.31 -14.90 -8.94
CA THR A 74 15.70 -15.10 -9.35
C THR A 74 16.51 -15.92 -8.35
N VAL A 75 16.16 -15.87 -7.05
CA VAL A 75 16.73 -16.74 -6.00
C VAL A 75 16.46 -18.24 -6.21
N ARG A 76 15.59 -18.58 -7.15
CA ARG A 76 15.26 -19.94 -7.61
C ARG A 76 15.51 -20.13 -9.11
N GLY A 77 16.23 -19.21 -9.75
CA GLY A 77 16.45 -19.21 -11.20
C GLY A 77 15.30 -18.65 -12.03
N GLY A 78 14.32 -17.96 -11.41
CA GLY A 78 13.28 -17.24 -12.13
C GLY A 78 13.79 -15.96 -12.80
N GLN A 79 12.90 -15.29 -13.55
CA GLN A 79 13.24 -14.09 -14.33
C GLN A 79 12.36 -12.88 -14.00
N SER A 80 11.54 -12.95 -12.95
CA SER A 80 10.77 -11.78 -12.54
C SER A 80 11.68 -10.71 -11.93
N LYS A 81 11.33 -9.44 -12.09
CA LYS A 81 12.08 -8.31 -11.52
C LYS A 81 11.16 -7.18 -11.11
N ALA A 82 11.53 -6.46 -10.06
CA ALA A 82 10.85 -5.25 -9.59
C ALA A 82 11.85 -4.12 -9.34
N VAL A 83 11.44 -2.88 -9.53
CA VAL A 83 12.18 -1.67 -9.17
C VAL A 83 11.27 -0.72 -8.42
N LEU A 84 11.83 0.01 -7.44
CA LEU A 84 11.16 1.12 -6.76
C LEU A 84 11.75 2.44 -7.25
N LYS A 85 10.92 3.33 -7.79
CA LYS A 85 11.33 4.64 -8.31
C LYS A 85 10.57 5.76 -7.61
N TYR A 86 11.17 6.93 -7.44
CA TYR A 86 10.41 8.10 -7.00
C TYR A 86 9.39 8.54 -8.06
N LEU A 87 8.19 8.94 -7.64
CA LEU A 87 7.23 9.60 -8.53
C LEU A 87 7.72 11.01 -8.92
N ASN A 88 8.38 11.70 -7.99
CA ASN A 88 9.09 12.94 -8.23
C ASN A 88 10.43 12.90 -7.49
N ARG A 89 11.56 12.95 -8.22
CA ARG A 89 12.90 12.88 -7.60
C ARG A 89 13.22 14.08 -6.73
N SER A 90 12.64 15.25 -7.02
CA SER A 90 12.85 16.49 -6.28
C SER A 90 11.92 16.61 -5.07
N ASP A 91 10.87 15.78 -5.00
CA ASP A 91 9.93 15.73 -3.88
C ASP A 91 9.75 14.28 -3.42
N ARG A 92 10.54 13.89 -2.42
CA ARG A 92 10.49 12.54 -1.83
C ARG A 92 9.22 12.28 -1.01
N THR A 93 8.37 13.28 -0.80
CA THR A 93 7.04 13.10 -0.20
C THR A 93 5.97 12.76 -1.24
N ALA A 94 6.27 12.97 -2.53
CA ALA A 94 5.36 12.67 -3.61
C ALA A 94 5.05 11.17 -3.76
N GLY A 95 5.86 10.26 -3.21
CA GLY A 95 5.61 8.83 -3.31
C GLY A 95 6.58 8.10 -4.23
N VAL A 96 6.31 6.81 -4.41
CA VAL A 96 7.12 5.88 -5.21
C VAL A 96 6.26 5.06 -6.17
N SER A 97 6.84 4.64 -7.28
CA SER A 97 6.27 3.67 -8.22
C SER A 97 6.99 2.34 -8.05
N LEU A 98 6.24 1.28 -7.75
CA LEU A 98 6.70 -0.10 -7.82
C LEU A 98 6.38 -0.64 -9.21
N GLU A 99 7.41 -0.91 -10.01
CA GLU A 99 7.26 -1.34 -11.40
C GLU A 99 8.05 -2.60 -11.65
N GLY A 100 7.59 -3.44 -12.56
CA GLY A 100 8.35 -4.63 -12.90
C GLY A 100 7.68 -5.53 -13.91
N MET A 101 8.23 -6.74 -13.97
CA MET A 101 7.87 -7.78 -14.91
C MET A 101 7.73 -9.08 -14.14
N LEU A 102 6.53 -9.67 -14.13
CA LEU A 102 6.32 -11.03 -13.66
C LEU A 102 6.49 -12.03 -14.80
N ASP A 103 7.49 -12.89 -14.69
CA ASP A 103 7.62 -14.06 -15.54
C ASP A 103 7.06 -15.29 -14.83
N THR A 104 6.14 -15.99 -15.50
CA THR A 104 5.57 -17.25 -15.01
C THR A 104 6.06 -18.45 -15.79
N LYS A 105 6.75 -18.26 -16.91
CA LYS A 105 7.17 -19.38 -17.78
C LYS A 105 8.35 -20.12 -17.19
N THR A 106 9.37 -19.40 -16.71
CA THR A 106 10.63 -20.02 -16.26
C THR A 106 10.44 -21.02 -15.12
N LEU A 107 9.51 -20.76 -14.19
CA LEU A 107 9.29 -21.62 -13.02
C LEU A 107 7.93 -22.34 -13.04
N GLY A 108 7.43 -22.70 -14.22
CA GLY A 108 6.24 -23.56 -14.35
C GLY A 108 4.97 -22.94 -13.74
N GLY A 109 4.78 -21.65 -13.95
CA GLY A 109 3.65 -20.85 -13.47
C GLY A 109 3.96 -20.01 -12.25
N ALA A 110 4.97 -20.38 -11.45
CA ALA A 110 5.39 -19.60 -10.31
C ALA A 110 6.17 -18.35 -10.74
N GLY A 111 5.93 -17.23 -10.07
CA GLY A 111 6.75 -16.04 -10.21
C GLY A 111 6.47 -15.02 -9.11
N PHE A 112 7.49 -14.28 -8.70
CA PHE A 112 7.32 -13.13 -7.82
C PHE A 112 8.45 -12.12 -7.99
N ALA A 113 8.12 -10.84 -7.79
CA ALA A 113 9.07 -9.76 -7.75
C ALA A 113 8.68 -8.77 -6.66
N SER A 114 9.66 -8.29 -5.91
CA SER A 114 9.40 -7.45 -4.74
C SER A 114 10.50 -6.43 -4.47
N GLN A 115 10.14 -5.43 -3.67
CA GLN A 115 11.05 -4.46 -3.07
C GLN A 115 10.87 -4.54 -1.55
N VAL A 116 11.98 -4.71 -0.83
CA VAL A 116 11.99 -5.02 0.60
C VAL A 116 12.78 -3.96 1.38
N TYR A 117 12.12 -3.36 2.36
CA TYR A 117 12.73 -2.50 3.38
C TYR A 117 13.05 -3.34 4.62
N ARG A 118 14.33 -3.40 5.02
CA ARG A 118 14.82 -4.29 6.09
C ARG A 118 15.23 -3.60 7.39
N HIS A 119 14.80 -2.36 7.60
CA HIS A 119 15.07 -1.68 8.87
C HIS A 119 13.89 -1.87 9.82
N PRO A 120 14.14 -2.22 11.09
CA PRO A 120 13.08 -2.31 12.08
C PRO A 120 12.30 -1.01 12.23
N ILE A 121 10.98 -1.11 12.33
CA ILE A 121 10.05 0.00 12.55
C ILE A 121 9.43 -0.17 13.92
N SER A 122 9.64 0.82 14.78
CA SER A 122 9.03 0.89 16.10
C SER A 122 7.81 1.81 16.05
N LEU A 123 6.63 1.25 16.30
CA LEU A 123 5.39 2.02 16.34
C LEU A 123 5.17 2.58 17.76
N PRO A 124 5.13 3.92 17.95
CA PRO A 124 4.79 4.51 19.24
C PRO A 124 3.37 4.10 19.62
N MET A 125 3.19 3.58 20.84
CA MET A 125 1.89 3.07 21.32
C MET A 125 1.27 2.04 20.36
N ALA A 126 2.07 1.07 19.88
CA ALA A 126 1.66 0.10 18.85
C ALA A 126 0.28 -0.54 19.07
N GLY A 127 -0.12 -0.80 20.32
CA GLY A 127 -1.44 -1.34 20.68
C GLY A 127 -2.64 -0.43 20.40
N ARG A 128 -2.45 0.80 19.91
CA ARG A 128 -3.53 1.69 19.46
C ARG A 128 -3.91 1.53 17.99
N TYR A 129 -3.03 0.94 17.19
CA TYR A 129 -3.28 0.73 15.77
C TYR A 129 -3.88 -0.65 15.53
N LEU A 130 -4.77 -0.75 14.56
CA LEU A 130 -5.49 -1.97 14.20
C LEU A 130 -5.24 -2.39 12.76
N ALA A 131 -4.72 -1.49 11.92
CA ALA A 131 -4.47 -1.76 10.52
C ALA A 131 -3.24 -1.03 9.98
N PHE A 132 -2.68 -1.58 8.90
CA PHE A 132 -1.89 -0.78 7.97
C PHE A 132 -2.83 -0.08 6.99
N PHE A 133 -2.40 1.05 6.46
CA PHE A 133 -3.02 1.65 5.29
C PHE A 133 -2.00 1.95 4.20
N LEU A 134 -2.42 1.80 2.95
CA LEU A 134 -1.71 2.29 1.77
C LEU A 134 -2.57 3.34 1.08
N GLU A 135 -1.99 4.51 0.79
CA GLU A 135 -2.58 5.48 -0.13
C GLU A 135 -1.91 5.30 -1.48
N VAL A 136 -2.68 4.95 -2.50
CA VAL A 136 -2.19 4.63 -3.85
C VAL A 136 -2.88 5.51 -4.90
N GLU A 137 -2.18 5.77 -6.00
CA GLU A 137 -2.82 6.37 -7.18
C GLU A 137 -3.38 5.25 -8.06
N PRO A 138 -4.66 5.30 -8.46
CA PRO A 138 -5.18 4.46 -9.52
C PRO A 138 -4.34 4.65 -10.78
N VAL A 139 -4.04 3.54 -11.45
CA VAL A 139 -3.38 3.59 -12.76
C VAL A 139 -4.49 3.63 -13.79
N GLU A 140 -4.74 4.78 -14.40
CA GLU A 140 -5.65 4.85 -15.54
C GLU A 140 -5.09 3.99 -16.68
N GLN A 141 -5.77 2.89 -16.98
CA GLN A 141 -5.49 2.11 -18.19
C GLN A 141 -5.93 2.98 -19.36
N SER A 142 -4.97 3.46 -20.16
CA SER A 142 -5.24 4.36 -21.28
C SER A 142 -6.18 3.71 -22.30
N HIS A 143 -7.48 3.99 -22.20
CA HIS A 143 -8.31 4.16 -23.38
C HIS A 143 -8.17 5.64 -23.79
N GLN A 144 -7.58 5.83 -24.96
CA GLN A 144 -7.24 7.12 -25.54
C GLN A 144 -8.48 8.01 -25.71
N GLU A 145 -8.63 9.04 -24.88
CA GLU A 145 -9.56 10.14 -25.13
C GLU A 145 -8.87 11.47 -24.80
N LEU A 146 -8.65 12.29 -25.83
CA LEU A 146 -8.01 13.60 -25.76
C LEU A 146 -9.00 14.62 -25.18
N GLY A 147 -8.81 15.03 -23.93
CA GLY A 147 -9.51 16.17 -23.33
C GLY A 147 -8.61 16.90 -22.30
N PRO A 148 -8.77 18.21 -22.09
CA PRO A 148 -7.96 18.94 -21.12
C PRO A 148 -8.57 18.75 -19.72
N THR A 149 -8.11 17.75 -18.98
CA THR A 149 -8.54 17.55 -17.58
C THR A 149 -7.46 18.04 -16.62
N THR A 150 -7.57 19.31 -16.24
CA THR A 150 -7.02 19.83 -14.98
C THR A 150 -7.80 19.24 -13.81
N SER A 151 -7.64 17.94 -13.53
CA SER A 151 -8.07 17.32 -12.27
C SER A 151 -6.83 17.16 -11.41
N THR A 152 -6.81 17.82 -10.26
CA THR A 152 -5.70 17.77 -9.32
C THR A 152 -5.47 16.32 -8.88
N LYS A 153 -4.29 15.77 -9.21
CA LYS A 153 -3.83 14.39 -8.97
C LYS A 153 -4.03 13.83 -7.53
N LEU A 154 -4.40 14.70 -6.58
CA LEU A 154 -4.68 14.37 -5.18
C LEU A 154 -6.13 13.89 -4.95
N ASP A 155 -7.08 14.23 -5.81
CA ASP A 155 -8.51 13.94 -5.61
C ASP A 155 -8.91 12.48 -5.92
N HIS A 156 -7.96 11.68 -6.43
CA HIS A 156 -8.20 10.29 -6.86
C HIS A 156 -7.44 9.25 -6.05
N LEU A 157 -6.87 9.61 -4.89
CA LEU A 157 -6.15 8.63 -4.08
C LEU A 157 -7.11 7.57 -3.49
N VAL A 158 -6.72 6.31 -3.64
CA VAL A 158 -7.42 5.19 -3.03
C VAL A 158 -6.67 4.78 -1.77
N ARG A 159 -7.37 4.75 -0.64
CA ARG A 159 -6.83 4.22 0.63
C ARG A 159 -7.23 2.76 0.79
N ILE A 160 -6.23 1.89 0.83
CA ILE A 160 -6.38 0.46 1.08
C ILE A 160 -6.08 0.21 2.55
N SER A 161 -7.10 -0.15 3.34
CA SER A 161 -6.94 -0.56 4.73
C SER A 161 -6.69 -2.05 4.84
N ILE A 162 -5.76 -2.43 5.72
CA ILE A 162 -5.27 -3.79 5.89
C ILE A 162 -5.25 -4.09 7.39
N PRO A 163 -6.35 -4.66 7.91
CA PRO A 163 -6.45 -5.02 9.31
C PRO A 163 -5.34 -6.00 9.74
N PHE A 164 -4.73 -5.76 10.91
CA PHE A 164 -3.73 -6.64 11.49
C PHE A 164 -4.27 -8.05 11.71
N ASN A 165 -5.55 -8.18 12.06
CA ASN A 165 -6.22 -9.48 12.22
C ASN A 165 -6.47 -10.23 10.89
N ALA A 166 -6.36 -9.55 9.75
CA ALA A 166 -6.44 -10.16 8.42
C ALA A 166 -5.08 -10.63 7.90
N LEU A 167 -3.99 -10.37 8.64
CA LEU A 167 -2.65 -10.81 8.29
C LEU A 167 -2.46 -12.28 8.67
N VAL A 168 -2.25 -13.12 7.67
CA VAL A 168 -2.04 -14.56 7.85
C VAL A 168 -0.55 -14.89 7.67
N PRO A 169 0.08 -15.58 8.65
CA PRO A 169 1.45 -16.05 8.50
C PRO A 169 1.55 -17.13 7.42
N THR A 170 2.58 -17.05 6.58
CA THR A 170 2.84 -18.05 5.53
C THR A 170 4.30 -18.47 5.51
N PHE A 171 4.54 -19.69 5.03
CA PHE A 171 5.87 -20.18 4.67
C PHE A 171 5.86 -20.68 3.22
N ARG A 172 6.77 -20.15 2.39
CA ARG A 172 6.82 -20.43 0.95
C ARG A 172 5.46 -20.25 0.26
N GLY A 173 4.69 -19.25 0.70
CA GLY A 173 3.38 -18.91 0.14
C GLY A 173 2.21 -19.77 0.62
N ARG A 174 2.41 -20.70 1.55
CA ARG A 174 1.34 -21.49 2.17
C ARG A 174 1.02 -20.98 3.58
N PRO A 175 -0.25 -20.81 3.96
CA PRO A 175 -0.63 -20.48 5.33
C PRO A 175 -0.01 -21.44 6.34
N LYS A 176 0.41 -20.89 7.48
CA LYS A 176 0.83 -21.65 8.66
C LYS A 176 -0.14 -21.33 9.80
N SER A 177 -0.92 -22.32 10.25
CA SER A 177 -1.91 -22.13 11.33
C SER A 177 -1.29 -22.01 12.72
N ASP A 178 -0.11 -22.58 12.92
CA ASP A 178 0.48 -22.77 14.26
C ASP A 178 1.42 -21.62 14.66
N GLU A 179 1.41 -20.52 13.91
CA GLU A 179 2.22 -19.33 14.15
C GLU A 179 1.42 -18.27 14.91
N LYS A 180 2.13 -17.43 15.67
CA LYS A 180 1.50 -16.32 16.38
C LYS A 180 0.88 -15.32 15.40
N PRO A 181 -0.23 -14.65 15.77
CA PRO A 181 -0.75 -13.52 15.03
C PRO A 181 0.29 -12.42 14.83
N PHE A 182 0.02 -11.51 13.90
CA PHE A 182 0.87 -10.34 13.69
C PHE A 182 1.00 -9.50 14.97
N ASP A 183 2.23 -9.16 15.33
CA ASP A 183 2.57 -8.30 16.46
C ASP A 183 3.06 -6.93 15.96
N PRO A 184 2.29 -5.83 16.16
CA PRO A 184 2.69 -4.51 15.70
C PRO A 184 3.84 -3.89 16.51
N HIS A 185 4.23 -4.48 17.65
CA HIS A 185 5.35 -3.97 18.46
C HIS A 185 6.71 -4.25 17.83
N GLN A 186 6.80 -5.23 16.92
CA GLN A 186 8.06 -5.65 16.31
C GLN A 186 7.92 -5.84 14.80
N ILE A 187 7.92 -4.73 14.06
CA ILE A 187 8.00 -4.78 12.60
C ILE A 187 9.48 -4.80 12.21
N THR A 188 9.96 -5.92 11.69
CA THR A 188 11.35 -6.09 11.28
C THR A 188 11.57 -5.70 9.83
N GLN A 189 10.56 -5.91 8.98
CA GLN A 189 10.66 -5.73 7.53
C GLN A 189 9.31 -5.41 6.89
N ILE A 190 9.35 -4.67 5.79
CA ILE A 190 8.20 -4.38 4.93
C ILE A 190 8.55 -4.75 3.50
N SER A 191 7.64 -5.45 2.82
CA SER A 191 7.81 -5.82 1.41
C SER A 191 6.58 -5.48 0.58
N PHE A 192 6.82 -4.82 -0.56
CA PHE A 192 5.83 -4.70 -1.63
C PHE A 192 6.13 -5.75 -2.69
N MET A 193 5.15 -6.61 -2.99
CA MET A 193 5.37 -7.76 -3.88
C MET A 193 4.24 -7.92 -4.88
N ALA A 194 4.64 -8.11 -6.14
CA ALA A 194 3.81 -8.71 -7.17
C ALA A 194 4.09 -10.23 -7.19
N ARG A 195 3.03 -11.04 -7.31
CA ARG A 195 3.14 -12.51 -7.29
C ARG A 195 2.22 -13.13 -8.34
N SER A 196 2.69 -14.09 -9.12
CA SER A 196 1.90 -14.68 -10.20
C SER A 196 0.63 -15.43 -9.79
N PHE A 197 0.59 -15.90 -8.54
CA PHE A 197 -0.40 -16.85 -8.03
C PHE A 197 -0.54 -18.09 -8.92
N PHE A 198 0.57 -18.60 -9.49
CA PHE A 198 0.58 -19.75 -10.41
C PHE A 198 -0.23 -19.49 -11.70
N ASN A 199 0.32 -18.66 -12.59
CA ASN A 199 -0.28 -18.24 -13.87
C ASN A 199 -1.56 -17.37 -13.82
N HIS A 200 -2.07 -16.99 -12.65
CA HIS A 200 -3.19 -16.07 -12.57
C HIS A 200 -2.82 -14.64 -12.98
N GLN A 201 -1.56 -14.24 -12.81
CA GLN A 201 -1.02 -13.01 -13.40
C GLN A 201 0.41 -13.19 -13.91
N THR A 202 0.69 -12.53 -15.02
CA THR A 202 1.98 -12.46 -15.72
C THR A 202 1.99 -11.13 -16.47
N GLY A 203 3.14 -10.65 -16.92
CA GLY A 203 3.17 -9.35 -17.62
C GLY A 203 3.75 -8.22 -16.76
N PRO A 204 3.87 -7.02 -17.37
CA PRO A 204 4.28 -5.84 -16.65
C PRO A 204 3.28 -5.51 -15.54
N PHE A 205 3.78 -4.94 -14.46
CA PHE A 205 2.96 -4.41 -13.38
C PHE A 205 3.48 -3.04 -12.94
N LEU A 206 2.57 -2.22 -12.42
CA LEU A 206 2.87 -0.89 -11.89
C LEU A 206 1.91 -0.60 -10.73
N LEU A 207 2.46 -0.01 -9.67
CA LEU A 207 1.69 0.51 -8.55
C LEU A 207 2.33 1.80 -8.02
N ASN A 208 1.58 2.90 -8.07
CA ASN A 208 1.99 4.17 -7.49
C ASN A 208 1.54 4.24 -6.03
N ILE A 209 2.49 4.33 -5.10
CA ILE A 209 2.27 4.37 -3.66
C ILE A 209 2.63 5.77 -3.16
N ARG A 210 1.65 6.49 -2.61
CA ARG A 210 1.87 7.79 -1.96
C ARG A 210 2.34 7.61 -0.54
N ARG A 211 1.59 6.85 0.26
CA ARG A 211 1.86 6.67 1.69
C ARG A 211 1.68 5.24 2.14
N LEU A 212 2.46 4.88 3.15
CA LEU A 212 2.24 3.72 4.00
C LEU A 212 2.18 4.20 5.44
N GLY A 213 1.21 3.72 6.19
CA GLY A 213 1.09 4.03 7.60
C GLY A 213 0.25 3.00 8.35
N VAL A 214 -0.11 3.36 9.58
CA VAL A 214 -0.99 2.58 10.47
C VAL A 214 -2.09 3.46 11.03
N ASP A 215 -3.27 2.89 11.26
CA ASP A 215 -4.45 3.55 11.84
C ASP A 215 -5.24 2.63 12.78
#